data_AF-A0A0D2IK79-F1
#
_entry.id   AF-A0A0D2IK79-F1
#
_cell.length_a   1.000
_cell.length_b   1.000
_cell.length_c   1.000
_cell.angle_alpha   90.00
_cell.angle_beta   90.00
_cell.angle_gamma   90.00
#
_symmetry.space_group_name_H-M   'P 1'
#
loop_
_entity.id
_entity.type
_entity.pdbx_description
1 polymer ?
#
loop_
_entity_poly.entity_id
_entity_poly.type
_entity_poly.pdbx_seq_one_letter_code
_entity_poly.pdbx_strand_id
1 'polypeptide(L)'
;MVPSIVSTLNRSDRPPIGPFSELTIVPIPPVNPTAYLLQTAGQVGAPPSSSPQGTPFPETFREQAVNAFANVANVLALKGATPQDIIKVTIFVCDFDVSKRDIVSEVMLDFLGGGVAGEKSEPVHRPASSLVGVAALATPGFLIEVEATAVVAI
;
A
#
# COMPACT_ATOMS: atom_id res chain seq x y z
N MET A 1 -24.93 -24.14 -2.28
CA MET A 1 -23.93 -23.27 -1.64
C MET A 1 -23.97 -21.94 -2.39
N VAL A 2 -24.17 -20.82 -1.71
CA VAL A 2 -24.13 -19.50 -2.38
C VAL A 2 -22.67 -19.23 -2.75
N PRO A 3 -22.34 -18.86 -4.00
CA PRO A 3 -20.97 -18.57 -4.38
C PRO A 3 -20.43 -17.39 -3.58
N SER A 4 -19.13 -17.43 -3.25
CA SER A 4 -18.45 -16.30 -2.61
C SER A 4 -18.53 -15.07 -3.50
N ILE A 5 -18.86 -13.93 -2.90
CA ILE A 5 -18.80 -12.62 -3.56
C ILE A 5 -17.39 -12.01 -3.51
N VAL A 6 -16.50 -12.60 -2.71
CA VAL A 6 -15.11 -12.16 -2.56
C VAL A 6 -14.24 -12.84 -3.60
N SER A 7 -13.38 -12.05 -4.24
CA SER A 7 -12.35 -12.53 -5.16
C SER A 7 -11.00 -11.92 -4.79
N THR A 8 -9.92 -12.48 -5.31
CA THR A 8 -8.57 -11.94 -5.10
C THR A 8 -7.81 -11.79 -6.42
N LEU A 9 -6.84 -10.88 -6.43
CA LEU A 9 -5.91 -10.69 -7.54
C LEU A 9 -4.48 -10.60 -7.01
N ASN A 10 -3.54 -10.96 -7.87
CA ASN A 10 -2.11 -10.80 -7.68
C ASN A 10 -1.55 -10.06 -8.88
N ARG A 11 -0.52 -9.25 -8.66
CA ARG A 11 0.24 -8.67 -9.74
C ARG A 11 1.00 -9.78 -10.47
N SER A 12 1.03 -9.71 -11.79
CA SER A 12 1.76 -10.68 -12.62
C SER A 12 3.26 -10.48 -12.57
N ASP A 13 3.70 -9.25 -12.33
CA ASP A 13 5.11 -8.84 -12.30
C ASP A 13 5.81 -9.24 -11.00
N ARG A 14 5.05 -9.47 -9.92
CA ARG A 14 5.57 -9.87 -8.62
C ARG A 14 4.58 -10.77 -7.88
N PRO A 15 4.57 -12.08 -8.16
CA PRO A 15 3.70 -13.01 -7.47
C PRO A 15 3.96 -13.03 -5.95
N PRO A 16 2.93 -13.24 -5.12
CA PRO A 16 3.08 -13.31 -3.68
C PRO A 16 3.98 -14.47 -3.24
N ILE A 17 4.80 -14.23 -2.22
CA ILE A 17 5.66 -15.25 -1.62
C ILE A 17 4.96 -15.74 -0.34
N GLY A 18 3.98 -16.63 -0.50
CA GLY A 18 3.24 -17.22 0.62
C GLY A 18 1.79 -17.56 0.29
N PRO A 19 1.03 -18.12 1.26
CA PRO A 19 -0.36 -18.54 1.07
C PRO A 19 -1.34 -17.37 1.19
N PHE A 20 -1.07 -16.26 0.51
CA PHE A 20 -1.94 -15.06 0.50
C PHE A 20 -2.03 -14.46 -0.90
N SER A 21 -3.03 -13.60 -1.12
CA SER A 21 -3.16 -12.78 -2.33
C SER A 21 -2.83 -11.32 -2.03
N GLU A 22 -2.33 -10.58 -3.01
CA GLU A 22 -1.96 -9.18 -2.82
C GLU A 22 -3.17 -8.26 -2.69
N LEU A 23 -4.29 -8.59 -3.35
CA LEU A 23 -5.51 -7.80 -3.32
C LEU A 23 -6.73 -8.69 -3.04
N THR A 24 -7.54 -8.29 -2.06
CA THR A 24 -8.90 -8.78 -1.87
C THR A 24 -9.90 -7.77 -2.43
N ILE A 25 -10.94 -8.27 -3.10
CA ILE A 25 -11.94 -7.48 -3.81
C ILE A 25 -13.34 -7.89 -3.36
N VAL A 26 -14.12 -6.93 -2.90
CA VAL A 26 -15.53 -7.11 -2.54
C VAL A 26 -16.41 -6.16 -3.38
N PRO A 27 -17.28 -6.67 -4.26
CA PRO A 27 -18.21 -5.86 -5.05
C PRO A 27 -19.32 -5.24 -4.20
N ILE A 28 -19.65 -3.98 -4.45
CA ILE A 28 -20.69 -3.23 -3.74
C ILE A 28 -21.63 -2.55 -4.77
N PRO A 29 -22.93 -2.89 -4.80
CA PRO A 29 -23.53 -4.11 -4.24
C PRO A 29 -23.00 -5.39 -4.93
N PRO A 30 -23.27 -6.61 -4.41
CA PRO A 30 -22.72 -7.84 -5.00
C PRO A 30 -23.23 -8.19 -6.41
N VAL A 31 -24.41 -7.68 -6.79
CA VAL A 31 -25.01 -7.88 -8.12
C VAL A 31 -25.12 -6.52 -8.78
N ASN A 32 -24.61 -6.40 -10.01
CA ASN A 32 -24.44 -5.12 -10.72
C ASN A 32 -23.68 -4.09 -9.86
N PRO A 33 -22.42 -4.39 -9.48
CA PRO A 33 -21.67 -3.52 -8.60
C PRO A 33 -21.45 -2.15 -9.24
N THR A 34 -21.40 -1.13 -8.40
CA THR A 34 -21.04 0.25 -8.77
C THR A 34 -19.71 0.68 -8.15
N ALA A 35 -19.20 -0.10 -7.19
CA ALA A 35 -17.91 0.11 -6.56
C ALA A 35 -17.28 -1.23 -6.11
N TYR A 36 -15.98 -1.19 -5.83
CA TYR A 36 -15.25 -2.25 -5.13
C TYR A 36 -14.68 -1.72 -3.82
N LEU A 37 -14.86 -2.49 -2.73
CA LEU A 37 -14.00 -2.40 -1.56
C LEU A 37 -12.76 -3.26 -1.80
N LEU A 38 -11.60 -2.66 -1.60
CA LEU A 38 -10.29 -3.24 -1.87
C LEU A 38 -9.47 -3.29 -0.59
N GLN A 39 -8.79 -4.41 -0.36
CA GLN A 39 -7.83 -4.56 0.75
C GLN A 39 -6.53 -5.13 0.21
N THR A 40 -5.42 -4.41 0.41
CA THR A 40 -4.10 -4.91 0.05
C THR A 40 -3.55 -5.80 1.16
N ALA A 41 -2.76 -6.81 0.80
CA ALA A 41 -1.80 -7.37 1.74
C ALA A 41 -0.73 -6.33 2.13
N GLY A 42 0.05 -6.63 3.16
CA GLY A 42 1.20 -5.82 3.55
C GLY A 42 2.25 -5.74 2.44
N GLN A 43 2.49 -4.52 1.97
CA GLN A 43 3.47 -4.21 0.94
C GLN A 43 4.77 -3.75 1.59
N VAL A 44 5.86 -4.43 1.24
CA VAL A 44 7.21 -4.14 1.74
C VAL A 44 8.02 -3.35 0.72
N GLY A 45 9.16 -2.81 1.17
CA GLY A 45 10.06 -1.96 0.38
C GLY A 45 10.86 -2.63 -0.74
N ALA A 46 10.34 -3.69 -1.36
CA ALA A 46 11.07 -4.38 -2.42
C ALA A 46 11.10 -3.54 -3.70
N PRO A 47 12.18 -3.71 -4.49
CA PRO A 47 12.43 -2.90 -5.66
C PRO A 47 11.31 -3.02 -6.70
N PRO A 48 11.17 -2.00 -7.57
CA PRO A 48 10.26 -2.06 -8.71
C PRO A 48 10.43 -3.34 -9.51
N SER A 49 9.35 -3.85 -10.10
CA SER A 49 9.41 -5.04 -10.95
C SER A 49 10.23 -4.86 -12.23
N SER A 50 10.48 -3.61 -12.62
CA SER A 50 11.42 -3.26 -13.70
C SER A 50 12.89 -3.41 -13.31
N SER A 51 13.21 -3.58 -12.01
CA SER A 51 14.56 -3.83 -11.56
C SER A 51 15.04 -5.23 -11.98
N PRO A 52 16.35 -5.42 -12.21
CA PRO A 52 16.90 -6.74 -12.53
C PRO A 52 16.49 -7.80 -11.52
N GLN A 53 16.25 -9.02 -12.00
CA GLN A 53 15.88 -10.12 -11.12
C GLN A 53 16.98 -10.39 -10.09
N GLY A 54 16.59 -10.54 -8.82
CA GLY A 54 17.54 -10.69 -7.70
C GLY A 54 18.08 -9.36 -7.16
N THR A 55 17.58 -8.20 -7.62
CA THR A 55 17.90 -6.92 -6.98
C THR A 55 17.55 -6.98 -5.49
N PRO A 56 18.49 -6.69 -4.58
CA PRO A 56 18.23 -6.75 -3.15
C PRO A 56 17.26 -5.65 -2.72
N PHE A 57 16.74 -5.77 -1.50
CA PHE A 57 16.01 -4.68 -0.87
C PHE A 57 16.95 -3.49 -0.65
N PRO A 58 16.47 -2.25 -0.81
CA PRO A 58 17.25 -1.08 -0.43
C PRO A 58 17.67 -1.12 1.04
N GLU A 59 18.86 -0.62 1.35
CA GLU A 59 19.37 -0.61 2.72
C GLU A 59 18.77 0.53 3.55
N THR A 60 18.35 1.62 2.91
CA THR A 60 17.82 2.78 3.63
C THR A 60 16.33 2.67 3.89
N PHE A 61 15.91 3.16 5.07
CA PHE A 61 14.49 3.22 5.44
C PHE A 61 13.67 4.05 4.43
N ARG A 62 14.20 5.17 3.93
CA ARG A 62 13.49 6.04 2.98
C ARG A 62 13.22 5.31 1.66
N GLU A 63 14.20 4.63 1.10
CA GLU A 63 14.03 3.89 -0.15
C GLU A 63 13.04 2.74 0.01
N GLN A 64 13.09 2.01 1.13
CA GLN A 64 12.09 0.99 1.42
C GLN A 64 10.69 1.59 1.59
N ALA A 65 10.55 2.75 2.23
CA ALA A 65 9.26 3.42 2.38
C ALA A 65 8.68 3.84 1.02
N VAL A 66 9.48 4.46 0.16
CA VAL A 66 9.07 4.83 -1.21
C VAL A 66 8.59 3.60 -1.98
N ASN A 67 9.35 2.51 -1.93
CA ASN A 67 8.98 1.27 -2.60
C ASN A 67 7.72 0.63 -2.02
N ALA A 68 7.53 0.64 -0.70
CA ALA A 68 6.36 0.07 -0.04
C ALA A 68 5.08 0.79 -0.48
N PHE A 69 5.07 2.13 -0.45
CA PHE A 69 3.94 2.94 -0.93
C PHE A 69 3.71 2.77 -2.44
N ALA A 70 4.76 2.73 -3.26
CA ALA A 70 4.62 2.45 -4.69
C ALA A 70 4.01 1.06 -4.95
N ASN A 71 4.39 0.06 -4.16
CA ASN A 71 3.81 -1.28 -4.23
C ASN A 71 2.33 -1.28 -3.85
N VAL A 72 1.89 -0.51 -2.85
CA VAL A 72 0.46 -0.31 -2.54
C VAL A 72 -0.28 0.25 -3.75
N ALA A 73 0.23 1.31 -4.39
CA ALA A 73 -0.39 1.86 -5.60
C ALA A 73 -0.51 0.81 -6.72
N ASN A 74 0.54 0.05 -6.97
CA ASN A 74 0.55 -0.98 -8.01
C ASN A 74 -0.51 -2.07 -7.78
N VAL A 75 -0.69 -2.48 -6.52
CA VAL A 75 -1.71 -3.47 -6.15
C VAL A 75 -3.12 -2.88 -6.32
N LEU A 76 -3.37 -1.66 -5.84
CA LEU A 76 -4.67 -0.98 -6.00
C LEU A 76 -5.04 -0.76 -7.47
N ALA A 77 -4.06 -0.47 -8.32
CA ALA A 77 -4.25 -0.27 -9.76
C ALA A 77 -4.81 -1.51 -10.48
N LEU A 78 -4.71 -2.72 -9.90
CA LEU A 78 -5.36 -3.94 -10.45
C LEU A 78 -6.88 -3.81 -10.57
N LYS A 79 -7.50 -2.88 -9.83
CA LYS A 79 -8.92 -2.50 -9.94
C LYS A 79 -9.14 -1.03 -10.26
N GLY A 80 -8.15 -0.38 -10.90
CA GLY A 80 -8.25 1.01 -11.33
C GLY A 80 -8.23 2.03 -10.19
N ALA A 81 -7.99 1.60 -8.96
CA ALA A 81 -7.89 2.48 -7.81
C ALA A 81 -6.56 3.22 -7.79
N THR A 82 -6.61 4.43 -7.26
CA THR A 82 -5.49 5.35 -7.07
C THR A 82 -5.28 5.62 -5.57
N PRO A 83 -4.19 6.30 -5.17
CA PRO A 83 -4.02 6.73 -3.79
C PRO A 83 -5.18 7.61 -3.24
N GLN A 84 -5.96 8.25 -4.13
CA GLN A 84 -7.11 9.07 -3.75
C GLN A 84 -8.32 8.22 -3.29
N ASP A 85 -8.35 6.94 -3.65
CA ASP A 85 -9.43 6.02 -3.31
C ASP A 85 -9.21 5.34 -1.94
N ILE A 86 -8.05 5.55 -1.32
CA ILE A 86 -7.69 4.95 -0.03
C ILE A 86 -8.54 5.56 1.07
N ILE A 87 -9.16 4.73 1.91
CA ILE A 87 -9.91 5.17 3.08
C ILE A 87 -9.12 4.97 4.38
N LYS A 88 -8.19 4.01 4.40
CA LYS A 88 -7.29 3.78 5.53
C LYS A 88 -5.94 3.20 5.09
N VAL A 89 -4.88 3.64 5.75
CA VAL A 89 -3.57 2.98 5.74
C VAL A 89 -3.17 2.50 7.14
N THR A 90 -2.39 1.44 7.20
CA THR A 90 -1.66 0.99 8.39
C THR A 90 -0.20 0.80 8.01
N ILE A 91 0.70 1.37 8.80
CA ILE A 91 2.14 1.44 8.53
C ILE A 91 2.88 0.82 9.72
N PHE A 92 3.63 -0.24 9.45
CA PHE A 92 4.42 -0.96 10.45
C PHE A 92 5.90 -0.63 10.24
N VAL A 93 6.60 -0.22 11.31
CA VAL A 93 7.99 0.24 11.24
C VAL A 93 8.86 -0.51 12.26
N CYS A 94 9.96 -1.12 11.79
CA CYS A 94 11.00 -1.68 12.64
C CYS A 94 11.90 -0.59 13.22
N ASP A 95 12.44 -0.82 14.43
CA ASP A 95 13.36 0.07 15.14
C ASP A 95 12.87 1.53 15.12
N PHE A 96 11.59 1.73 15.45
CA PHE A 96 10.92 3.00 15.28
C PHE A 96 11.57 4.13 16.11
N ASP A 97 11.76 5.28 15.46
CA ASP A 97 12.12 6.54 16.08
C ASP A 97 11.42 7.71 15.39
N VAL A 98 11.55 8.92 15.96
CA VAL A 98 10.88 10.13 15.44
C VAL A 98 11.37 10.50 14.03
N SER A 99 12.63 10.25 13.68
CA SER A 99 13.16 10.55 12.35
C SER A 99 12.48 9.69 11.27
N LYS A 100 12.19 8.43 11.57
CA LYS A 100 11.44 7.54 10.67
C LYS A 100 9.99 7.99 10.51
N ARG A 101 9.35 8.52 11.55
CA ARG A 101 8.01 9.12 11.45
C ARG A 101 8.00 10.28 10.45
N ASP A 102 9.02 11.14 10.50
CA ASP A 102 9.10 12.30 9.63
C ASP A 102 9.34 11.86 8.18
N ILE A 103 10.20 10.85 7.95
CA ILE A 103 10.38 10.22 6.62
C ILE A 103 9.07 9.62 6.09
N VAL A 104 8.33 8.85 6.92
CA VAL A 104 7.04 8.28 6.52
C VAL A 104 6.05 9.39 6.15
N SER A 105 6.03 10.48 6.91
CA SER A 105 5.11 11.60 6.67
C SER A 105 5.39 12.26 5.32
N GLU A 106 6.66 12.50 4.99
CA GLU A 106 7.06 13.03 3.68
C GLU A 106 6.69 12.10 2.53
N VAL A 107 7.10 10.82 2.61
CA VAL A 107 6.83 9.84 1.55
C VAL A 107 5.32 9.62 1.34
N MET A 108 4.54 9.59 2.43
CA MET A 108 3.09 9.45 2.34
C MET A 108 2.42 10.69 1.73
N LEU A 109 2.91 11.90 2.01
CA LEU A 109 2.41 13.12 1.38
C LEU A 109 2.65 13.12 -0.12
N ASP A 110 3.87 12.78 -0.54
CA ASP A 110 4.24 12.65 -1.96
C ASP A 110 3.36 11.59 -2.66
N PHE A 111 3.19 10.43 -2.03
CA PHE A 111 2.34 9.33 -2.51
C PHE A 111 0.87 9.75 -2.69
N LEU A 112 0.34 10.57 -1.79
CA LEU A 112 -1.04 11.09 -1.85
C LEU A 112 -1.19 12.28 -2.81
N GLY A 113 -0.13 12.68 -3.53
CA GLY A 113 -0.15 13.84 -4.45
C GLY A 113 -0.18 15.20 -3.74
N GLY A 114 0.03 15.21 -2.42
CA GLY A 114 0.17 16.39 -1.60
C GLY A 114 1.62 16.87 -1.63
N GLY A 115 1.89 17.98 -2.33
CA GLY A 115 3.13 18.72 -2.09
C GLY A 115 3.16 19.28 -0.66
N VAL A 116 4.25 19.97 -0.31
CA VAL A 116 4.43 20.61 1.00
C VAL A 116 3.18 21.42 1.36
N ALA A 117 2.66 21.20 2.58
CA ALA A 117 1.46 21.88 3.06
C ALA A 117 1.65 23.40 2.96
N GLY A 118 0.94 24.04 2.03
CA GLY A 118 1.01 25.50 1.82
C GLY A 118 0.73 25.98 0.40
N GLU A 119 0.92 25.15 -0.63
CA GLU A 119 0.85 25.63 -2.03
C GLU A 119 -0.44 25.29 -2.79
N LYS A 120 -1.24 24.32 -2.34
CA LYS A 120 -2.48 23.90 -3.04
C LYS A 120 -3.71 24.35 -2.26
N SER A 121 -4.61 25.05 -2.96
CA SER A 121 -5.89 25.56 -2.44
C SER A 121 -6.94 24.47 -2.22
N GLU A 122 -6.75 23.28 -2.80
CA GLU A 122 -7.67 22.15 -2.66
C GLU A 122 -7.31 21.25 -1.47
N PRO A 123 -8.30 20.68 -0.76
CA PRO A 123 -8.04 19.71 0.31
C PRO A 123 -7.26 18.51 -0.23
N VAL A 124 -6.03 18.33 0.25
CA VAL A 124 -5.26 17.12 -0.03
C VAL A 124 -5.97 15.94 0.66
N HIS A 125 -6.30 14.90 -0.10
CA HIS A 125 -6.85 13.65 0.44
C HIS A 125 -5.93 13.07 1.51
N ARG A 126 -6.46 12.85 2.72
CA ARG A 126 -5.71 12.32 3.86
C ARG A 126 -6.53 11.21 4.51
N PRO A 127 -6.28 9.92 4.18
CA PRO A 127 -7.02 8.82 4.75
C PRO A 127 -6.74 8.66 6.25
N ALA A 128 -7.62 7.92 6.94
CA ALA A 128 -7.32 7.47 8.29
C ALA A 128 -5.99 6.71 8.30
N SER A 129 -5.13 6.96 9.29
CA SER A 129 -3.77 6.40 9.31
C SER A 129 -3.40 5.90 10.70
N SER A 130 -2.62 4.83 10.74
CA SER A 130 -1.98 4.34 11.95
C SER A 130 -0.53 4.00 11.63
N LEU A 131 0.39 4.54 12.42
CA LEU A 131 1.81 4.17 12.38
C LEU A 131 2.11 3.42 13.66
N VAL A 132 2.62 2.19 13.54
CA VAL A 132 2.90 1.30 14.65
C VAL A 132 4.36 0.87 14.60
N GLY A 133 5.10 1.13 15.67
CA GLY A 133 6.42 0.54 15.87
C GLY A 133 6.26 -0.95 16.19
N VAL A 134 6.93 -1.82 15.42
CA VAL A 134 6.88 -3.28 15.59
C VAL A 134 8.26 -3.83 15.91
N ALA A 135 8.30 -4.99 16.58
CA ALA A 135 9.56 -5.63 16.95
C ALA A 135 10.33 -6.19 15.75
N ALA A 136 9.61 -6.69 14.74
CA ALA A 136 10.17 -7.23 13.50
C ALA A 136 9.09 -7.33 12.42
N LEU A 137 9.52 -7.51 11.17
CA LEU A 137 8.69 -7.86 10.02
C LEU A 137 9.00 -9.27 9.52
N ALA A 138 8.34 -9.71 8.45
CA ALA A 138 8.38 -11.09 7.96
C ALA A 138 9.76 -11.61 7.54
N THR A 139 10.70 -10.74 7.19
CA THR A 139 12.06 -11.13 6.78
C THR A 139 13.09 -10.17 7.38
N PRO A 140 14.25 -10.66 7.86
CA PRO A 140 15.33 -9.80 8.30
C PRO A 140 15.72 -8.78 7.22
N GLY A 141 15.89 -7.51 7.62
CA GLY A 141 16.19 -6.42 6.72
C GLY A 141 14.97 -5.67 6.17
N PHE A 142 13.75 -6.17 6.37
CA PHE A 142 12.55 -5.35 6.13
C PHE A 142 12.40 -4.32 7.23
N LEU A 143 12.32 -3.06 6.84
CA LEU A 143 12.26 -1.93 7.77
C LEU A 143 10.86 -1.31 7.86
N ILE A 144 10.03 -1.51 6.84
CA ILE A 144 8.67 -0.98 6.74
C ILE A 144 7.75 -1.92 5.95
N GLU A 145 6.51 -2.01 6.39
CA GLU A 145 5.41 -2.69 5.70
C GLU A 145 4.15 -1.81 5.74
N VAL A 146 3.44 -1.71 4.61
CA VAL A 146 2.26 -0.83 4.46
C VAL A 146 1.10 -1.63 3.89
N GLU A 147 -0.06 -1.55 4.53
CA GLU A 147 -1.32 -2.06 3.99
C GLU A 147 -2.34 -0.93 3.82
N ALA A 148 -3.25 -1.09 2.86
CA ALA A 148 -4.28 -0.11 2.57
C ALA A 148 -5.65 -0.76 2.37
N THR A 149 -6.68 -0.03 2.77
CA THR A 149 -8.07 -0.26 2.39
C THR A 149 -8.52 0.89 1.50
N ALA A 150 -9.16 0.58 0.38
CA ALA A 150 -9.63 1.57 -0.60
C ALA A 150 -11.05 1.23 -1.09
N VAL A 151 -11.74 2.24 -1.61
CA VAL A 151 -13.03 2.08 -2.30
C VAL A 151 -12.96 2.80 -3.63
N VAL A 152 -13.23 2.09 -4.72
CA VAL A 152 -13.16 2.64 -6.09
C VAL A 152 -14.46 2.38 -6.84
N ALA A 153 -14.92 3.34 -7.64
CA ALA A 153 -16.06 3.16 -8.53
C ALA A 153 -15.72 2.22 -9.71
N ILE A 154 -16.76 1.64 -10.32
CA ILE A 154 -16.65 0.78 -11.52
C ILE A 154 -16.88 1.59 -12.79
#